data_AF-A0A430M3B7-F1
#
_entry.id   AF-A0A430M3B7-F1
#
_cell.length_a   1.000
_cell.length_b   1.000
_cell.length_c   1.000
_cell.angle_alpha   90.00
_cell.angle_beta   90.00
_cell.angle_gamma   90.00
#
_symmetry.space_group_name_H-M   'P 1'
#
loop_
_entity.id
_entity.type
_entity.pdbx_description
1 polymer ?
#
loop_
_entity_poly.entity_id
_entity_poly.type
_entity_poly.pdbx_seq_one_letter_code
_entity_poly.pdbx_strand_id
1 'polypeptide(L)'
;MVITIDPADAAYWSLITHSLYQTTVNPRDHTESLNMAQIVPNENGTTTMVLSSVDPGVHNWLKASRRRPSQVVLLEELDKYLPEGTKRVTKAERALQLKERQRGWDRIRKF
;
A
#
# COMPACT_ATOMS: atom_id res chain seq x y z
N MET A 1 9.39 3.81 -7.13
CA MET A 1 8.66 4.47 -6.01
C MET A 1 9.42 4.16 -4.74
N VAL A 2 9.64 5.16 -3.89
CA VAL A 2 10.29 4.97 -2.59
C VAL A 2 9.22 5.12 -1.52
N ILE A 3 9.19 4.19 -0.57
CA ILE A 3 8.29 4.22 0.58
C ILE A 3 9.16 4.26 1.82
N THR A 4 8.91 5.23 2.70
CA THR A 4 9.51 5.27 4.04
C THR A 4 8.39 5.16 5.05
N ILE A 5 8.54 4.25 6.01
CA ILE A 5 7.57 4.05 7.08
C ILE A 5 8.27 4.15 8.44
N ASP A 6 7.53 4.68 9.41
CA ASP A 6 7.82 4.46 10.82
C ASP A 6 6.98 3.24 11.25
N PRO A 7 7.61 2.10 11.60
CA PRO A 7 6.86 0.92 12.04
C PRO A 7 6.24 1.11 13.45
N ALA A 8 6.63 2.16 14.17
CA ALA A 8 6.23 2.42 15.55
C ALA A 8 6.46 1.18 16.45
N ASP A 9 5.47 0.79 17.24
CA ASP A 9 5.48 -0.33 18.18
C ASP A 9 4.86 -1.61 17.60
N ALA A 10 4.69 -1.70 16.27
CA ALA A 10 4.10 -2.88 15.64
C ALA A 10 4.96 -4.13 15.90
N ALA A 11 4.38 -5.12 16.59
CA ALA A 11 5.06 -6.39 16.89
C ALA A 11 5.40 -7.22 15.64
N TYR A 12 4.69 -6.99 14.54
CA TYR A 12 4.97 -7.59 13.24
C TYR A 12 4.44 -6.69 12.11
N TRP A 13 5.18 -6.61 11.00
CA TRP A 13 4.71 -6.00 9.76
C TRP A 13 5.47 -6.55 8.55
N SER A 14 4.84 -6.45 7.38
CA SER A 14 5.45 -6.74 6.09
C SER A 14 4.88 -5.85 4.99
N LEU A 15 5.65 -5.65 3.93
CA LEU A 15 5.13 -5.11 2.68
C LEU A 15 5.17 -6.20 1.62
N ILE A 16 4.06 -6.31 0.87
CA ILE A 16 3.87 -7.33 -0.16
C ILE A 16 3.39 -6.65 -1.43
N THR A 17 3.97 -7.04 -2.56
CA THR A 17 3.50 -6.71 -3.91
C THR A 17 2.84 -7.94 -4.54
N HIS A 18 1.75 -7.75 -5.27
CA HIS A 18 1.07 -8.82 -6.00
C HIS A 18 0.78 -8.42 -7.45
N SER A 19 0.46 -9.41 -8.29
CA SER A 19 -0.17 -9.17 -9.59
C SER A 19 -1.56 -8.54 -9.44
N LEU A 20 -2.12 -8.06 -10.55
CA LEU A 20 -3.50 -7.55 -10.60
C LEU A 20 -4.53 -8.61 -10.14
N TYR A 21 -4.21 -9.89 -10.28
CA TYR A 21 -5.06 -11.01 -9.88
C TYR A 21 -4.66 -11.58 -8.51
N GLN A 22 -3.92 -10.80 -7.70
CA GLN A 22 -3.48 -11.17 -6.36
C GLN A 22 -2.61 -12.43 -6.30
N THR A 23 -1.93 -12.75 -7.40
CA THR A 23 -1.01 -13.89 -7.47
C THR A 23 0.44 -13.44 -7.31
N THR A 24 1.25 -14.24 -6.64
CA THR A 24 2.71 -14.12 -6.62
C THR A 24 3.23 -14.48 -8.00
N VAL A 25 4.03 -13.60 -8.61
CA VAL A 25 4.57 -13.84 -9.95
C VAL A 25 6.02 -14.28 -9.76
N ASN A 26 6.27 -15.59 -9.78
CA ASN A 26 7.62 -16.18 -9.71
C ASN A 26 8.54 -15.61 -8.60
N PRO A 27 8.41 -16.07 -7.34
CA PRO A 27 9.23 -15.59 -6.23
C PRO A 27 10.69 -16.07 -6.25
N ARG A 28 11.10 -16.86 -7.26
CA ARG A 28 12.44 -17.42 -7.34
C ARG A 28 13.48 -16.37 -7.73
N ASP A 29 13.09 -15.45 -8.61
CA ASP A 29 14.05 -14.58 -9.31
C ASP A 29 13.97 -13.13 -8.83
N HIS A 30 13.05 -12.83 -7.89
CA HIS A 30 12.90 -11.50 -7.32
C HIS A 30 12.10 -11.52 -6.02
N THR A 31 12.34 -10.51 -5.19
CA THR A 31 11.65 -10.30 -3.92
C THR A 31 10.32 -9.57 -4.14
N GLU A 32 9.19 -10.22 -3.82
CA GLU A 32 7.84 -9.61 -3.85
C GLU A 32 7.27 -9.33 -2.46
N SER A 33 7.96 -9.76 -1.41
CA SER A 33 7.61 -9.45 -0.03
C SER A 33 8.84 -9.31 0.84
N LEU A 34 8.76 -8.41 1.81
CA LEU A 34 9.74 -8.26 2.88
C LEU A 34 8.98 -8.09 4.19
N ASN A 35 9.33 -8.88 5.19
CA ASN A 35 8.90 -8.67 6.56
C ASN A 35 9.99 -7.98 7.38
N MET A 36 9.65 -7.50 8.58
CA MET A 36 10.58 -6.79 9.46
C MET A 36 11.89 -7.53 9.76
N ALA A 37 11.91 -8.87 9.74
CA ALA A 37 13.11 -9.65 10.02
C ALA A 37 14.07 -9.70 8.82
N GLN A 38 13.58 -9.40 7.62
CA GLN A 38 14.36 -9.36 6.37
C GLN A 38 14.77 -7.95 5.99
N ILE A 39 14.27 -6.94 6.68
CA ILE A 39 14.44 -5.53 6.34
C ILE A 39 15.66 -4.97 7.09
N VAL A 40 16.44 -4.13 6.41
CA VAL A 40 17.49 -3.34 7.05
C VAL A 40 16.91 -1.96 7.40
N PRO A 41 16.78 -1.61 8.70
CA PRO A 41 16.24 -0.31 9.11
C PRO A 41 17.24 0.81 8.86
N ASN A 42 16.72 2.03 8.75
CA ASN A 42 17.52 3.25 8.75
C ASN A 42 18.04 3.53 10.18
N GLU A 43 19.08 4.35 10.30
CA GLU A 43 19.68 4.70 11.61
C GLU A 43 18.67 5.33 12.59
N ASN A 44 17.66 6.02 12.08
CA ASN A 44 16.62 6.66 12.88
C ASN A 44 15.45 5.74 13.25
N GLY A 45 15.54 4.44 12.97
CA GLY A 45 14.50 3.44 13.28
C GLY A 45 13.36 3.34 12.26
N THR A 46 13.28 4.26 11.29
CA THR A 46 12.36 4.11 10.14
C THR A 46 12.85 3.01 9.20
N THR A 47 11.98 2.56 8.29
CA THR A 47 12.37 1.69 7.18
C THR A 47 12.07 2.34 5.84
N THR A 48 13.05 2.36 4.94
CA THR A 48 12.86 2.74 3.55
C THR A 48 12.93 1.52 2.63
N MET A 49 11.95 1.37 1.74
CA MET A 49 11.92 0.36 0.69
C MET A 49 11.74 0.97 -0.70
N VAL A 50 12.27 0.30 -1.71
CA VAL A 50 12.16 0.72 -3.10
C VAL A 50 11.29 -0.27 -3.87
N LEU A 51 10.20 0.24 -4.46
CA LEU A 51 9.35 -0.49 -5.38
C LEU A 51 9.73 -0.12 -6.80
N SER A 52 10.26 -1.09 -7.55
CA SER A 52 10.75 -0.89 -8.92
C SER A 52 10.57 -2.16 -9.74
N SER A 53 10.30 -2.03 -11.04
CA SER A 53 10.25 -3.17 -11.96
C SER A 53 11.64 -3.73 -12.30
N VAL A 54 12.68 -2.90 -12.12
CA VAL A 54 14.10 -3.20 -12.35
C VAL A 54 14.83 -3.12 -11.02
N ASP A 55 15.74 -4.07 -10.77
CA ASP A 55 16.60 -4.08 -9.59
C ASP A 55 17.46 -2.80 -9.53
N PRO A 56 17.30 -1.93 -8.52
CA PRO A 56 18.08 -0.71 -8.37
C PRO A 56 19.36 -0.93 -7.54
N GLY A 57 19.65 -2.14 -7.07
CA GLY A 57 20.85 -2.48 -6.30
C GLY A 57 20.78 -2.14 -4.80
N VAL A 58 19.58 -1.94 -4.23
CA VAL A 58 19.39 -1.66 -2.80
C VAL A 58 18.79 -2.85 -2.07
N HIS A 59 19.16 -3.05 -0.81
CA HIS A 59 18.75 -4.22 -0.02
C HIS A 59 17.23 -4.35 0.11
N ASN A 60 16.55 -3.27 0.50
CA ASN A 60 15.10 -3.25 0.72
C ASN A 60 14.33 -3.02 -0.60
N TRP A 61 14.68 -3.76 -1.65
CA TRP A 61 13.98 -3.69 -2.95
C TRP A 61 12.86 -4.73 -3.04
N LEU A 62 11.73 -4.30 -3.58
CA LEU A 62 10.58 -5.13 -3.93
C LEU A 62 10.26 -4.95 -5.41
N LYS A 63 10.11 -6.06 -6.13
CA LYS A 63 9.74 -6.01 -7.55
C LYS A 63 8.30 -5.55 -7.69
N ALA A 64 8.12 -4.44 -8.40
CA ALA A 64 6.79 -3.98 -8.79
C ALA A 64 6.44 -4.52 -10.18
N SER A 65 5.25 -5.13 -10.32
CA SER A 65 4.66 -5.41 -11.63
C SER A 65 4.39 -4.10 -12.40
N ARG A 66 4.32 -4.17 -13.74
CA ARG A 66 4.17 -2.98 -14.61
C ARG A 66 3.12 -2.02 -14.07
N ARG A 67 3.60 -0.84 -13.67
CA ARG A 67 2.80 0.19 -13.01
C ARG A 67 2.06 1.03 -14.04
N ARG A 68 0.78 1.31 -13.80
CA ARG A 68 0.21 2.61 -14.19
C ARG A 68 0.92 3.70 -13.36
N PRO A 69 1.06 4.95 -13.85
CA PRO A 69 1.69 6.00 -13.07
C PRO A 69 0.97 6.14 -11.72
N SER A 70 1.76 6.22 -10.66
CA SER A 70 1.27 6.39 -9.30
C SER A 70 2.29 7.27 -8.57
N GLN A 71 1.80 8.07 -7.63
CA GLN A 71 2.56 9.08 -6.91
C GLN A 71 2.23 8.97 -5.41
N VAL A 72 3.26 9.11 -4.57
CA VAL A 72 3.09 9.28 -3.13
C VAL A 72 2.92 10.78 -2.90
N VAL A 73 1.85 11.17 -2.21
CA VAL A 73 1.54 12.57 -1.92
C VAL A 73 1.27 12.68 -0.43
N LEU A 74 1.68 13.79 0.19
CA LEU A 74 1.30 14.07 1.57
C LEU A 74 -0.23 14.22 1.65
N LEU A 75 -0.82 13.78 2.75
CA LEU A 75 -2.28 13.85 2.92
C LEU A 75 -2.78 15.30 2.84
N GLU A 76 -2.01 16.24 3.38
CA GLU A 76 -2.30 17.68 3.33
C GLU A 76 -2.20 18.27 1.91
N GLU A 77 -1.40 17.67 1.02
CA GLU A 77 -1.27 18.09 -0.37
C GLU A 77 -2.28 17.40 -1.30
N LEU A 78 -3.16 16.54 -0.77
CA LEU A 78 -4.02 15.68 -1.58
C LEU A 78 -4.85 16.46 -2.61
N ASP A 79 -5.38 17.63 -2.25
CA ASP A 79 -6.17 18.48 -3.16
C ASP A 79 -5.39 18.97 -4.40
N LYS A 80 -4.07 19.10 -4.31
CA LYS A 80 -3.20 19.51 -5.43
C LYS A 80 -3.15 18.47 -6.56
N TYR A 81 -3.36 17.20 -6.21
CA TYR A 81 -3.17 16.08 -7.12
C TYR A 81 -4.47 15.39 -7.54
N LEU A 82 -5.59 15.71 -6.89
CA LEU A 82 -6.90 15.19 -7.26
C LEU A 82 -7.49 16.00 -8.43
N PRO A 83 -8.19 15.35 -9.37
CA PRO A 83 -8.94 16.07 -10.39
C PRO A 83 -9.91 17.07 -9.78
N GLU A 84 -10.09 18.21 -10.45
CA GLU A 84 -11.10 19.19 -10.08
C GLU A 84 -12.49 18.54 -10.03
N GLY A 85 -13.28 18.89 -9.01
CA GLY A 85 -14.60 18.29 -8.79
C GLY A 85 -14.58 16.89 -8.14
N THR A 86 -13.43 16.42 -7.65
CA THR A 86 -13.38 15.16 -6.89
C THR A 86 -14.32 15.22 -5.69
N LYS A 87 -15.32 14.33 -5.66
CA LYS A 87 -16.34 14.30 -4.62
C LYS A 87 -15.71 14.02 -3.25
N ARG A 88 -15.83 15.00 -2.34
CA ARG A 88 -15.50 14.85 -0.92
C ARG A 88 -16.70 14.30 -0.15
N VAL A 89 -16.43 13.68 0.99
CA VAL A 89 -17.47 13.16 1.90
C VAL A 89 -17.20 13.65 3.31
N THR A 90 -18.24 14.13 3.97
CA THR A 90 -18.24 14.46 5.39
C THR A 90 -18.23 13.19 6.25
N LYS A 91 -17.97 13.34 7.54
CA LYS A 91 -18.02 12.22 8.50
C LYS A 91 -19.41 11.57 8.54
N ALA A 92 -20.48 12.36 8.46
CA ALA A 92 -21.85 11.85 8.47
C ALA A 92 -22.18 11.07 7.19
N GLU A 93 -21.81 11.59 6.02
CA GLU A 93 -21.96 10.89 4.75
C GLU A 93 -21.13 9.60 4.70
N ARG A 94 -19.91 9.62 5.26
CA ARG A 94 -19.08 8.42 5.41
C ARG A 94 -19.76 7.37 6.29
N ALA A 95 -20.34 7.76 7.42
CA ALA A 95 -21.05 6.85 8.31
C ALA A 95 -22.25 6.20 7.61
N LEU A 96 -23.00 6.98 6.80
CA LEU A 96 -24.11 6.47 6.01
C LEU A 96 -23.63 5.46 4.95
N GLN A 97 -22.58 5.80 4.20
CA GLN A 97 -21.99 4.90 3.20
C GLN A 97 -21.54 3.57 3.83
N LEU A 98 -20.93 3.61 5.01
CA LEU A 98 -20.51 2.40 5.72
C LEU A 98 -21.71 1.56 6.17
N LYS A 99 -22.78 2.18 6.66
CA LYS A 99 -24.03 1.48 7.02
C LYS A 99 -24.68 0.80 5.82
N GLU A 100 -24.67 1.45 4.66
CA GLU A 100 -25.18 0.86 3.41
C GLU A 100 -24.33 -0.33 2.95
N ARG A 101 -23.00 -0.23 3.04
CA ARG A 101 -22.10 -1.34 2.76
C ARG A 101 -22.32 -2.52 3.70
N GLN A 102 -22.51 -2.26 5.00
CA GLN A 102 -22.82 -3.30 5.99
C GLN A 102 -24.12 -4.03 5.63
N ARG A 103 -25.18 -3.30 5.29
CA ARG A 103 -26.44 -3.90 4.80
C ARG A 103 -26.21 -4.76 3.55
N GLY A 104 -25.33 -4.34 2.64
CA GLY A 104 -24.92 -5.12 1.49
C GLY A 104 -24.26 -6.45 1.86
N TRP A 105 -23.31 -6.42 2.79
CA TRP A 105 -22.66 -7.60 3.35
C TRP A 105 -23.65 -8.56 4.04
N ASP A 106 -24.55 -8.02 4.87
CA ASP A 106 -25.54 -8.82 5.58
C ASP A 106 -26.51 -9.54 4.64
N ARG A 107 -26.77 -8.99 3.43
CA ARG A 107 -27.57 -9.66 2.39
C ARG A 107 -26.84 -10.85 1.75
N ILE A 108 -25.53 -10.73 1.53
CA ILE A 108 -24.72 -11.78 0.90
C ILE A 108 -24.52 -12.97 1.84
N ARG A 109 -24.44 -12.71 3.16
CA ARG A 109 -24.18 -13.74 4.18
C ARG A 109 -25.41 -14.53 4.65
N LYS A 110 -26.59 -14.31 4.04
CA LYS A 110 -27.84 -15.02 4.37
C LYS A 110 -28.06 -16.31 3.55
N PHE A 111 -27.01 -16.83 2.91
CA PHE A 111 -26.98 -18.16 2.31
C PHE A 111 -25.91 -19.00 2.99
#